data_AF-A0A1S9CZC9-F1
#
_entry.id   AF-A0A1S9CZC9-F1
#
_cell.length_a   1.000
_cell.length_b   1.000
_cell.length_c   1.000
_cell.angle_alpha   90.00
_cell.angle_beta   90.00
_cell.angle_gamma   90.00
#
_symmetry.space_group_name_H-M   'P 1'
#
loop_
_entity.id
_entity.type
_entity.pdbx_description
1 polymer ?
#
loop_
_entity_poly.entity_id
_entity_poly.type
_entity_poly.pdbx_seq_one_letter_code
_entity_poly.pdbx_strand_id
1 'polypeptide(L)' 'MTKPNFFIVGAPKCGTTAMHFYLNAHPEIFMSRKELHYFGSDMRSPIS' A
#
# COMPACT_ATOMS: atom_id res chain seq x y z
N MET A 1 8.45 16.29 -8.64
CA MET A 1 8.13 15.16 -7.75
C MET A 1 6.66 14.81 -7.93
N THR A 2 6.36 13.59 -8.36
CA THR A 2 4.98 13.10 -8.48
C THR A 2 4.54 12.57 -7.12
N LYS A 3 3.39 13.03 -6.61
CA LYS A 3 2.84 12.60 -5.31
C LYS A 3 1.82 11.47 -5.53
N PRO A 4 1.72 10.50 -4.60
CA PRO A 4 0.63 9.55 -4.61
C PRO A 4 -0.71 10.27 -4.44
N ASN A 5 -1.73 9.82 -5.16
CA ASN A 5 -3.10 10.35 -5.11
C ASN A 5 -4.11 9.32 -4.55
N PHE A 6 -3.68 8.07 -4.34
CA PHE A 6 -4.49 6.97 -3.84
C PHE A 6 -3.64 6.06 -2.94
N PHE A 7 -4.26 5.47 -1.92
CA PHE A 7 -3.60 4.59 -0.95
C PHE A 7 -4.41 3.32 -0.70
N ILE A 8 -3.71 2.18 -0.64
CA ILE A 8 -4.26 0.91 -0.15
C ILE A 8 -3.85 0.78 1.32
N VAL A 9 -4.77 1.02 2.24
CA VAL A 9 -4.45 1.14 3.68
C VAL A 9 -4.53 -0.18 4.47
N GLY A 10 -4.96 -1.28 3.85
CA GLY A 10 -5.15 -2.55 4.54
C GLY A 10 -6.60 -3.06 4.46
N ALA A 11 -7.03 -3.99 5.31
CA ALA A 11 -6.27 -4.61 6.40
C ALA A 11 -5.42 -5.83 5.94
N PRO A 12 -4.43 -6.29 6.74
CA PRO A 12 -3.73 -7.53 6.48
C PRO A 12 -4.71 -8.70 6.26
N LYS A 13 -4.39 -9.58 5.30
CA LYS A 13 -5.22 -10.73 4.90
C LYS A 13 -6.58 -10.37 4.26
N CYS A 14 -6.81 -9.12 3.88
CA CYS A 14 -8.02 -8.69 3.14
C CYS A 14 -7.79 -8.55 1.62
N GLY A 15 -6.84 -9.30 1.04
CA GLY A 15 -6.65 -9.31 -0.41
C GLY A 15 -5.89 -8.10 -1.01
N THR A 16 -5.26 -7.26 -0.18
CA THR A 16 -4.51 -6.08 -0.66
C THR A 16 -3.36 -6.42 -1.62
N THR A 17 -2.80 -7.63 -1.53
CA THR A 17 -1.80 -8.14 -2.50
C THR A 17 -2.40 -8.35 -3.89
N ALA A 18 -3.57 -8.98 -3.99
CA ALA A 18 -4.24 -9.20 -5.27
C ALA A 18 -4.66 -7.86 -5.89
N MET A 19 -5.23 -6.96 -5.08
CA MET A 19 -5.58 -5.60 -5.53
C MET A 19 -4.38 -4.81 -6.05
N HIS A 20 -3.22 -4.89 -5.36
CA HIS A 20 -1.98 -4.27 -5.84
C HIS A 20 -1.55 -4.84 -7.20
N PHE A 21 -1.59 -6.16 -7.36
CA PHE A 21 -1.24 -6.83 -8.61
C PHE A 21 -2.16 -6.42 -9.77
N TYR A 22 -3.47 -6.39 -9.57
CA TYR A 22 -4.43 -6.02 -10.62
C TYR A 22 -4.32 -4.55 -11.02
N LEU A 23 -4.18 -3.63 -10.06
CA LEU A 23 -4.01 -2.20 -10.36
C LEU A 23 -2.70 -1.93 -11.09
N ASN A 24 -1.62 -2.64 -10.73
CA ASN A 24 -0.33 -2.51 -11.40
C ASN A 24 -0.33 -2.99 -12.87
N ALA A 25 -1.32 -3.79 -13.28
CA ALA A 25 -1.45 -4.22 -14.67
C ALA A 25 -2.04 -3.13 -15.59
N HIS A 26 -2.64 -2.07 -15.04
CA HIS A 26 -3.24 -1.00 -15.83
C HIS A 26 -2.18 0.00 -16.31
N PRO A 27 -2.11 0.34 -17.61
CA PRO A 27 -1.03 1.15 -18.18
C PRO A 27 -0.97 2.59 -17.63
N GLU A 28 -2.10 3.10 -17.14
CA GLU A 28 -2.20 4.46 -16.59
C GLU A 28 -2.02 4.52 -15.06
N ILE A 29 -1.79 3.38 -14.40
CA ILE A 29 -1.64 3.30 -12.95
C ILE A 29 -0.22 2.91 -12.61
N PHE A 30 0.45 3.77 -11.87
CA PHE A 30 1.73 3.45 -11.26
C PHE A 30 1.51 2.95 -9.83
N MET A 31 1.97 1.73 -9.52
CA MET A 31 1.99 1.20 -8.16
C MET A 31 3.42 1.20 -7.60
N SER A 32 3.59 1.71 -6.37
CA SER A 32 4.87 1.65 -5.67
C SER A 32 5.16 0.25 -5.10
N ARG A 33 6.37 0.07 -4.54
CA ARG A 33 6.66 -1.09 -3.67
C ARG A 33 5.66 -1.11 -2.49
N LYS A 34 5.26 -2.30 -2.07
CA LYS A 34 4.36 -2.52 -0.92
C LYS A 34 5.08 -2.24 0.41
N GLU A 35 4.30 -2.04 1.48
CA GLU A 35 4.80 -1.93 2.87
C GLU A 35 5.79 -0.78 3.14
N LEU A 36 5.54 0.42 2.61
CA LEU A 36 6.41 1.59 2.84
C LEU A 36 6.26 2.20 4.26
N HIS A 37 5.13 1.97 4.92
CA HIS A 37 4.80 2.48 6.27
C HIS A 37 5.10 3.96 6.53
N TYR A 38 5.17 4.81 5.48
CA TYR A 38 5.54 6.22 5.60
C TYR A 38 4.62 7.01 6.55
N PHE A 39 3.32 6.69 6.54
CA PHE A 39 2.31 7.30 7.41
C PHE A 39 1.87 6.39 8.58
N GLY A 40 2.56 5.26 8.81
CA GLY A 40 2.15 4.24 9.79
C GLY A 40 3.08 4.14 11.00
N SER A 41 3.77 5.22 11.36
CA SER A 41 4.76 5.25 12.45
C SER A 41 4.16 5.00 13.83
N ASP A 42 2.86 5.24 13.97
CA ASP A 42 1.99 5.02 15.13
C ASP A 42 1.47 3.57 15.23
N MET A 43 1.47 2.81 14.13
CA MET A 43 1.01 1.40 14.09
C MET A 43 2.02 0.40 14.66
N ARG A 44 2.92 0.82 15.57
CA ARG A 44 3.82 -0.11 16.27
C ARG A 44 2.98 -0.98 17.21
N SER A 45 3.07 -2.30 17.06
CA SER A 45 2.53 -3.24 18.05
C SER A 45 3.11 -2.90 19.43
N PRO A 46 2.31 -2.81 20.52
CA PRO A 46 2.80 -2.47 21.86
C PRO A 46 3.72 -3.53 22.52
N ILE A 47 4.25 -4.49 21.77
CA ILE A 47 5.03 -5.60 22.35
C ILE A 47 6.03 -6.13 21.33
N SER A 48 7.29 -5.79 21.54
CA SER A 48 8.48 -6.58 21.18
C SER A 48 9.49 -6.44 22.31
#